data_AF-A0A535N9V8-F1
#
_entry.id   AF-A0A535N9V8-F1
#
_cell.length_a   1.000
_cell.length_b   1.000
_cell.length_c   1.000
_cell.angle_alpha   90.00
_cell.angle_beta   90.00
_cell.angle_gamma   90.00
#
_symmetry.space_group_name_H-M   'P 1'
#
loop_
_entity.id
_entity.type
_entity.pdbx_description
1 polymer ?
#
loop_
_entity_poly.entity_id
_entity_poly.type
_entity_poly.pdbx_seq_one_letter_code
_entity_poly.pdbx_strand_id
1 'polypeptide(L)'
;MNFAELAANLDRMEATTKRNELVAILSEVYGACTTDELGPITYLIQGRLAPFFEPVEIGLGERLLINAVAAAYQVPKDEVVKLNKQAGDLGLTAQRLAPGGHRDTPEVVDVHRRLSEIAAASGGGSQQRKLEIFTGLLNDLDAISAKHLVRITLGKMRLGIGDPTVLDALSFAKTGDRSLRPVLEGAYNRTSDLGLIARTLWDTGDAGLEALKVRPGHPLRPQLAERLPNPEAVIKKLGTVGVQPKYDGLRVQIHKDGEEVSIFSRNLESMTEMFPELVSAAAKLNVANVILDGEAIAYNPESEEYVPFQETTARRRKEGIQQFAESVPMRAFIFDVMFRDGSDLTPLPYERRFEIAQELVGESETLQTAPLMKTDSAEVLTRELLDNISRGLEGVVAKRLDSPYQAGARNFNWVKLKRNTSGQLTDTIDVVLLGYYRGKGKRAEFGAGALLAGVYDSDKD
;
A
#
# COMPACT_ATOMS: atom_id res chain seq x y z
N MET A 1 21.50 -2.01 18.19
CA MET A 1 22.10 -3.10 17.41
C MET A 1 22.80 -2.60 16.16
N ASN A 2 23.91 -3.27 15.85
CA ASN A 2 24.64 -3.07 14.61
C ASN A 2 23.89 -3.67 13.41
N PHE A 3 24.10 -3.12 12.21
CA PHE A 3 23.41 -3.60 11.02
C PHE A 3 23.73 -5.06 10.67
N ALA A 4 24.92 -5.56 11.00
CA ALA A 4 25.28 -6.98 10.87
C ALA A 4 24.36 -7.90 11.70
N GLU A 5 23.95 -7.48 12.90
CA GLU A 5 23.05 -8.25 13.75
C GLU A 5 21.65 -8.34 13.14
N LEU A 6 21.15 -7.23 12.59
CA LEU A 6 19.89 -7.23 11.83
C LEU A 6 20.01 -8.12 10.59
N ALA A 7 21.08 -7.97 9.81
CA ALA A 7 21.33 -8.73 8.57
C ALA A 7 21.40 -10.24 8.81
N ALA A 8 22.02 -10.69 9.90
CA ALA A 8 22.04 -12.10 10.28
C ALA A 8 20.63 -12.63 10.60
N ASN A 9 19.79 -11.83 11.26
CA ASN A 9 18.39 -12.20 11.51
C ASN A 9 17.55 -12.21 10.24
N LEU A 10 17.82 -11.30 9.29
CA LEU A 10 17.19 -11.32 7.97
C LEU A 10 17.57 -12.60 7.18
N ASP A 11 18.81 -13.09 7.30
CA ASP A 11 19.21 -14.40 6.75
C ASP A 11 18.47 -15.57 7.38
N ARG A 12 18.34 -15.58 8.71
CA ARG A 12 17.55 -16.59 9.43
C ARG A 12 16.10 -16.60 8.96
N MET A 13 15.51 -15.42 8.74
CA MET A 13 14.14 -15.30 8.22
C MET A 13 14.04 -15.80 6.77
N GLU A 14 14.99 -15.49 5.89
CA GLU A 14 15.01 -15.99 4.52
C GLU A 14 15.10 -17.52 4.44
N ALA A 15 15.77 -18.15 5.42
CA ALA A 15 15.97 -19.59 5.47
C ALA A 15 14.72 -20.40 5.88
N THR A 16 13.64 -19.75 6.33
CA THR A 16 12.40 -20.43 6.73
C THR A 16 11.18 -19.97 5.94
N THR A 17 10.24 -20.88 5.73
CA THR A 17 8.92 -20.60 5.16
C THR A 17 7.81 -20.64 6.22
N LYS A 18 8.14 -21.03 7.46
CA LYS A 18 7.17 -21.18 8.54
C LYS A 18 6.92 -19.85 9.22
N ARG A 19 5.68 -19.37 9.17
CA ARG A 19 5.27 -18.11 9.79
C ARG A 19 5.61 -18.01 11.28
N ASN A 20 5.47 -19.08 12.05
CA ASN A 20 5.80 -19.04 13.48
C ASN A 20 7.30 -18.87 13.74
N GLU A 21 8.17 -19.44 12.91
CA GLU A 21 9.62 -19.22 13.02
C GLU A 21 9.98 -17.79 12.61
N LEU A 22 9.33 -17.24 11.56
CA LEU A 22 9.48 -15.81 11.20
C LEU A 22 9.09 -14.88 12.36
N VAL A 23 7.96 -15.15 13.02
CA VAL A 23 7.50 -14.39 14.20
C VAL A 23 8.51 -14.48 15.34
N ALA A 24 9.04 -15.68 15.62
CA ALA A 24 10.02 -15.88 16.68
C ALA A 24 11.32 -15.09 16.42
N ILE A 25 11.89 -15.21 15.21
CA ILE A 25 13.12 -14.48 14.84
C ILE A 25 12.90 -12.96 14.91
N LEU A 26 11.79 -12.46 14.36
CA LEU A 26 11.50 -11.03 14.38
C LEU A 26 11.20 -10.53 15.80
N SER A 27 10.61 -11.36 16.66
CA SER A 27 10.42 -11.08 18.07
C SER A 27 11.75 -10.95 18.82
N GLU A 28 12.74 -11.81 18.52
CA GLU A 28 14.09 -11.69 19.08
C GLU A 28 14.74 -10.37 18.67
N VAL A 29 14.59 -9.96 17.40
CA VAL A 29 15.08 -8.66 16.91
C VAL A 29 14.45 -7.53 17.73
N TYR A 30 13.12 -7.46 17.80
CA TYR A 30 12.45 -6.39 18.54
C TYR A 30 12.79 -6.38 20.03
N GLY A 31 12.92 -7.55 20.67
CA GLY A 31 13.31 -7.66 22.07
C GLY A 31 14.72 -7.14 22.37
N ALA A 32 15.60 -7.09 21.37
CA ALA A 32 16.97 -6.58 21.49
C ALA A 32 17.13 -5.10 21.07
N CYS A 33 16.08 -4.45 20.58
CA CYS A 33 16.12 -3.07 20.11
C CYS A 33 16.00 -2.05 21.24
N THR A 34 16.66 -0.90 21.10
CA THR A 34 16.27 0.33 21.81
C THR A 34 15.05 0.98 21.15
N THR A 35 14.37 1.90 21.84
CA THR A 35 13.16 2.55 21.28
C THR A 35 13.42 3.24 19.94
N ASP A 36 14.53 3.96 19.82
CA ASP A 36 14.92 4.71 18.63
C ASP A 36 15.22 3.82 17.42
N GLU A 37 15.52 2.54 17.66
CA GLU A 37 15.77 1.54 16.61
C GLU A 37 14.50 0.91 16.04
N LEU A 38 13.43 0.82 16.84
CA LEU A 38 12.21 0.11 16.47
C LEU A 38 11.60 0.65 15.18
N GLY A 39 11.51 1.98 15.05
CA GLY A 39 11.01 2.62 13.84
C GLY A 39 11.83 2.27 12.59
N PRO A 40 13.12 2.65 12.56
CA PRO A 40 14.04 2.32 11.48
C PRO A 40 14.01 0.84 11.10
N ILE A 41 14.11 -0.08 12.06
CA ILE A 41 14.09 -1.52 11.80
C ILE A 41 12.77 -1.93 11.16
N THR A 42 11.63 -1.52 11.72
CA THR A 42 10.31 -1.87 11.19
C THR A 42 10.12 -1.41 9.74
N TYR A 43 10.66 -0.25 9.34
CA TYR A 43 10.60 0.19 7.95
C TYR A 43 11.59 -0.56 7.05
N LEU A 44 12.83 -0.78 7.51
CA LEU A 44 13.87 -1.44 6.72
C LEU A 44 13.49 -2.89 6.38
N ILE A 45 12.88 -3.64 7.32
CA ILE A 45 12.41 -5.02 7.04
C ILE A 45 11.28 -5.05 5.99
N GLN A 46 10.58 -3.93 5.78
CA GLN A 46 9.59 -3.75 4.72
C GLN A 46 10.22 -3.23 3.40
N GLY A 47 11.54 -3.00 3.37
CA GLY A 47 12.25 -2.43 2.23
C GLY A 47 11.93 -0.95 2.01
N ARG A 48 11.67 -0.20 3.09
CA ARG A 48 11.27 1.22 3.08
C ARG A 48 12.01 2.01 4.15
N LEU A 49 11.85 3.33 4.12
CA LEU A 49 12.40 4.25 5.14
C LEU A 49 11.32 4.91 6.00
N ALA A 50 10.06 4.84 5.56
CA ALA A 50 8.93 5.49 6.20
C ALA A 50 7.66 4.65 5.96
N PRO A 51 6.53 4.97 6.65
CA PRO A 51 5.24 4.35 6.40
C PRO A 51 4.77 4.50 4.95
N PHE A 52 3.83 3.66 4.50
CA PHE A 52 3.36 3.64 3.11
C PHE A 52 2.78 4.97 2.62
N PHE A 53 2.20 5.75 3.53
CA PHE A 53 1.56 7.03 3.23
C PHE A 53 2.53 8.19 3.10
N GLU A 54 3.77 8.03 3.56
CA GLU A 54 4.84 8.99 3.32
C GLU A 54 5.45 8.74 1.93
N PRO A 55 5.52 9.74 1.04
CA PRO A 55 6.03 9.59 -0.32
C PRO A 55 7.57 9.53 -0.37
N VAL A 56 8.19 8.76 0.53
CA VAL A 56 9.64 8.61 0.63
C VAL A 56 10.11 7.41 -0.19
N GLU A 57 10.77 7.69 -1.31
CA GLU A 57 11.47 6.69 -2.10
C GLU A 57 12.99 6.84 -1.92
N ILE A 58 13.70 5.72 -1.73
CA ILE A 58 15.17 5.74 -1.61
C ILE A 58 15.81 6.29 -2.90
N GLY A 59 15.16 6.11 -4.06
CA GLY A 59 15.56 6.76 -5.31
C GLY A 59 16.83 6.18 -5.94
N LEU A 60 17.14 4.91 -5.65
CA LEU A 60 18.27 4.17 -6.22
C LEU A 60 17.79 3.01 -7.09
N GLY A 61 17.66 3.27 -8.39
CA GLY A 61 17.32 2.24 -9.37
C GLY A 61 18.45 1.22 -9.57
N GLU A 62 18.11 0.05 -10.13
CA GLU A 62 19.03 -1.09 -10.32
C GLU A 62 20.34 -0.70 -11.03
N ARG A 63 20.29 0.21 -12.01
CA ARG A 63 21.48 0.71 -12.72
C ARG A 63 22.44 1.48 -11.81
N LEU A 64 21.92 2.33 -10.91
CA LEU A 64 22.75 3.09 -9.96
C LEU A 64 23.36 2.16 -8.92
N LEU A 65 22.61 1.17 -8.45
CA LEU A 65 23.12 0.16 -7.51
C LEU A 65 24.23 -0.70 -8.12
N ILE A 66 24.10 -1.10 -9.39
CA ILE A 66 25.18 -1.80 -10.11
C ILE A 66 26.44 -0.93 -10.17
N ASN A 67 26.31 0.36 -10.45
CA ASN A 67 27.45 1.28 -10.44
C ASN A 67 28.06 1.40 -9.03
N ALA A 68 27.24 1.46 -7.99
CA ALA A 68 27.70 1.56 -6.60
C ALA A 68 28.46 0.31 -6.17
N VAL A 69 27.94 -0.89 -6.47
CA VAL A 69 28.62 -2.17 -6.18
C VAL A 69 29.95 -2.27 -6.93
N ALA A 70 29.97 -1.90 -8.21
CA ALA A 70 31.20 -1.88 -9.01
C ALA A 70 32.25 -0.92 -8.42
N ALA A 71 31.82 0.28 -8.00
CA ALA A 71 32.69 1.28 -7.41
C ALA A 71 33.21 0.88 -6.02
N ALA A 72 32.32 0.42 -5.13
CA ALA A 72 32.66 0.01 -3.76
C ALA A 72 33.68 -1.12 -3.76
N TYR A 73 33.43 -2.16 -4.54
CA TYR A 73 34.24 -3.38 -4.51
C TYR A 73 35.35 -3.41 -5.56
N GLN A 74 35.51 -2.32 -6.32
CA GLN A 74 36.54 -2.16 -7.36
C GLN A 74 36.49 -3.28 -8.42
N VAL A 75 35.27 -3.66 -8.83
CA VAL A 75 35.01 -4.71 -9.81
C VAL A 75 34.49 -4.09 -11.11
N PRO A 76 34.88 -4.57 -12.30
CA PRO A 76 34.34 -4.09 -13.56
C PRO A 76 32.81 -4.18 -13.60
N LYS A 77 32.14 -3.10 -14.04
CA LYS A 77 30.68 -3.03 -14.11
C LYS A 77 30.04 -4.20 -14.88
N ASP A 78 30.65 -4.61 -15.99
CA ASP A 78 30.13 -5.70 -16.83
C ASP A 78 30.15 -7.05 -16.10
N GLU A 79 31.07 -7.24 -15.17
CA GLU A 79 31.11 -8.41 -14.31
C GLU A 79 29.95 -8.41 -13.31
N VAL A 80 29.65 -7.26 -12.69
CA VAL A 80 28.47 -7.09 -11.82
C VAL A 80 27.18 -7.39 -12.59
N VAL A 81 27.04 -6.86 -13.81
CA VAL A 81 25.88 -7.12 -14.68
C VAL A 81 25.76 -8.61 -15.02
N LYS A 82 26.87 -9.25 -15.38
CA LYS A 82 26.92 -10.69 -15.70
C LYS A 82 26.48 -11.53 -14.50
N LEU A 83 27.03 -11.28 -13.32
CA LEU A 83 26.71 -12.02 -12.10
C LEU A 83 25.25 -11.78 -11.67
N ASN A 84 24.74 -10.54 -11.76
CA ASN A 84 23.34 -10.24 -11.47
C ASN A 84 22.37 -10.97 -12.41
N LYS A 85 22.69 -11.06 -13.72
CA LYS A 85 21.90 -11.86 -14.68
C LYS A 85 21.88 -13.35 -14.33
N GLN A 86 22.98 -13.88 -13.79
CA GLN A 86 23.07 -15.28 -13.36
C GLN A 86 22.31 -15.54 -12.06
N ALA A 87 22.46 -14.66 -11.06
CA ALA A 87 21.84 -14.81 -9.75
C ALA A 87 20.34 -14.44 -9.73
N GLY A 88 19.90 -13.52 -10.59
CA GLY A 88 18.55 -12.95 -10.54
C GLY A 88 18.28 -12.13 -9.27
N ASP A 89 19.34 -11.69 -8.59
CA ASP A 89 19.33 -10.99 -7.31
C ASP A 89 20.61 -10.17 -7.14
N LEU A 90 20.46 -8.84 -7.15
CA LEU A 90 21.60 -7.92 -6.98
C LEU A 90 22.17 -7.97 -5.56
N GLY A 91 21.37 -8.32 -4.55
CA GLY A 91 21.85 -8.50 -3.19
C GLY A 91 22.80 -9.70 -3.10
N LEU A 92 22.43 -10.85 -3.66
CA LEU A 92 23.33 -12.02 -3.72
C LEU A 92 24.60 -11.73 -4.54
N THR A 93 24.46 -10.91 -5.58
CA THR A 93 25.59 -10.44 -6.38
C THR A 93 26.53 -9.56 -5.54
N ALA A 94 25.99 -8.62 -4.78
CA ALA A 94 26.77 -7.77 -3.88
C ALA A 94 27.44 -8.59 -2.78
N GLN A 95 26.76 -9.56 -2.17
CA GLN A 95 27.35 -10.47 -1.19
C GLN A 95 28.55 -11.23 -1.76
N ARG A 96 28.41 -11.76 -2.98
CA ARG A 96 29.46 -12.54 -3.64
C ARG A 96 30.70 -11.71 -3.96
N LEU A 97 30.51 -10.43 -4.27
CA LEU A 97 31.59 -9.52 -4.65
C LEU A 97 32.19 -8.75 -3.47
N ALA A 98 31.49 -8.70 -2.33
CA ALA A 98 31.94 -7.97 -1.16
C ALA A 98 33.31 -8.48 -0.69
N PRO A 99 34.25 -7.59 -0.35
CA PRO A 99 35.54 -7.98 0.18
C PRO A 99 35.36 -8.69 1.54
N GLY A 100 36.25 -9.63 1.85
CA GLY A 100 36.23 -10.28 3.17
C GLY A 100 36.64 -9.30 4.28
N GLY A 101 35.88 -9.28 5.39
CA GLY A 101 36.39 -8.81 6.68
C GLY A 101 36.02 -7.40 7.14
N HIS A 102 34.72 -7.09 7.27
CA HIS A 102 34.27 -5.98 8.14
C HIS A 102 33.58 -6.59 9.36
N ARG A 103 34.10 -6.32 10.58
CA ARG A 103 33.51 -6.81 11.84
C ARG A 103 32.70 -5.74 12.58
N ASP A 104 32.92 -4.47 12.26
CA ASP A 104 32.28 -3.33 12.92
C ASP A 104 31.44 -2.56 11.91
N THR A 105 30.22 -3.04 11.70
CA THR A 105 29.24 -2.39 10.81
C THR A 105 28.54 -1.26 11.54
N PRO A 106 28.13 -0.16 10.86
CA PRO A 106 27.35 0.90 11.46
C PRO A 106 26.06 0.40 12.13
N GLU A 107 25.58 1.18 13.09
CA GLU A 107 24.28 0.97 13.73
C GLU A 107 23.13 1.08 12.72
N VAL A 108 22.03 0.37 12.99
CA VAL A 108 20.87 0.38 12.08
C VAL A 108 20.31 1.80 11.90
N VAL A 109 20.31 2.60 12.96
CA VAL A 109 19.86 4.01 12.92
C VAL A 109 20.72 4.85 11.99
N ASP A 110 22.04 4.61 11.93
CA ASP A 110 22.93 5.31 11.02
C ASP A 110 22.70 4.90 9.56
N VAL A 111 22.51 3.60 9.31
CA VAL A 111 22.16 3.10 7.97
C VAL A 111 20.84 3.71 7.50
N HIS A 112 19.81 3.73 8.34
CA HIS A 112 18.51 4.34 8.02
C HIS A 112 18.64 5.85 7.75
N ARG A 113 19.40 6.57 8.59
CA ARG A 113 19.69 8.00 8.43
C ARG A 113 20.38 8.29 7.10
N ARG A 114 21.43 7.55 6.74
CA ARG A 114 22.17 7.71 5.47
C ARG A 114 21.31 7.36 4.26
N LEU A 115 20.47 6.33 4.34
CA LEU A 115 19.49 6.04 3.29
C LEU A 115 18.44 7.15 3.17
N SER A 116 18.05 7.79 4.27
CA SER A 116 17.14 8.94 4.27
C SER A 116 17.77 10.18 3.62
N GLU A 117 19.07 10.41 3.82
CA GLU A 117 19.81 11.46 3.08
C GLU A 117 19.84 11.21 1.57
N ILE A 118 19.99 9.95 1.16
CA ILE A 118 19.90 9.55 -0.27
C ILE A 118 18.50 9.83 -0.81
N ALA A 119 17.44 9.49 -0.06
CA ALA A 119 16.06 9.74 -0.46
C ALA A 119 15.78 11.25 -0.63
N ALA A 120 16.25 12.06 0.32
CA ALA A 120 16.06 13.52 0.31
C ALA A 120 16.88 14.26 -0.76
N ALA A 121 17.96 13.66 -1.28
CA ALA A 121 18.79 14.32 -2.28
C ALA A 121 18.05 14.51 -3.62
N SER A 122 17.92 15.76 -4.06
CA SER A 122 17.24 16.19 -5.29
C SER A 122 18.05 17.27 -6.03
N GLY A 123 17.66 17.59 -7.27
CA GLY A 123 18.32 18.62 -8.08
C GLY A 123 19.60 18.16 -8.81
N GLY A 124 20.31 19.11 -9.41
CA GLY A 124 21.55 18.86 -10.15
C GLY A 124 22.64 18.22 -9.27
N GLY A 125 23.31 17.18 -9.76
CA GLY A 125 24.33 16.44 -9.01
C GLY A 125 23.79 15.45 -7.97
N SER A 126 22.47 15.39 -7.74
CA SER A 126 21.86 14.47 -6.76
C SER A 126 22.20 13.00 -7.01
N GLN A 127 22.21 12.54 -8.27
CA GLN A 127 22.57 11.16 -8.60
C GLN A 127 24.00 10.79 -8.16
N GLN A 128 24.95 11.72 -8.31
CA GLN A 128 26.34 11.51 -7.90
C GLN A 128 26.45 11.43 -6.37
N ARG A 129 25.80 12.36 -5.66
CA ARG A 129 25.74 12.34 -4.19
C ARG A 129 25.11 11.05 -3.65
N LYS A 130 24.00 10.60 -4.24
CA LYS A 130 23.34 9.33 -3.89
C LYS A 130 24.28 8.14 -4.08
N LEU A 131 25.01 8.13 -5.19
CA LEU A 131 26.00 7.10 -5.49
C LEU A 131 27.14 7.08 -4.47
N GLU A 132 27.66 8.25 -4.09
CA GLU A 132 28.75 8.40 -3.11
C GLU A 132 28.35 7.91 -1.72
N ILE A 133 27.19 8.35 -1.20
CA ILE A 133 26.70 7.92 0.12
C ILE A 133 26.48 6.40 0.15
N PHE A 134 25.85 5.84 -0.90
CA PHE A 134 25.57 4.41 -0.97
C PHE A 134 26.84 3.57 -1.16
N THR A 135 27.80 4.05 -1.94
CA THR A 135 29.12 3.41 -2.09
C THR A 135 29.86 3.38 -0.75
N GLY A 136 29.83 4.49 0.00
CA GLY A 136 30.34 4.53 1.36
C GLY A 136 29.67 3.50 2.26
N LEU A 137 28.33 3.39 2.22
CA LEU A 137 27.60 2.40 3.01
C LEU A 137 28.08 0.98 2.68
N LEU A 138 28.23 0.62 1.40
CA LEU A 138 28.72 -0.70 1.00
C LEU A 138 30.15 -0.99 1.52
N ASN A 139 31.01 0.02 1.57
CA ASN A 139 32.37 -0.13 2.09
C ASN A 139 32.40 -0.38 3.60
N ASP A 140 31.39 0.11 4.34
CA ASP A 140 31.30 -0.04 5.80
C ASP A 140 30.67 -1.39 6.22
N LEU A 141 30.26 -2.24 5.27
CA LEU A 141 29.46 -3.44 5.52
C LEU A 141 30.20 -4.74 5.22
N ASP A 142 29.85 -5.78 5.99
CA ASP A 142 30.20 -7.16 5.64
C ASP A 142 29.34 -7.68 4.45
N ALA A 143 29.69 -8.87 3.94
CA ALA A 143 29.04 -9.46 2.78
C ALA A 143 27.53 -9.74 2.98
N ILE A 144 27.11 -10.23 4.15
CA ILE A 144 25.71 -10.51 4.47
C ILE A 144 24.95 -9.19 4.61
N SER A 145 25.52 -8.22 5.29
CA SER A 145 24.98 -6.88 5.42
C SER A 145 24.79 -6.20 4.05
N ALA A 146 25.79 -6.27 3.16
CA ALA A 146 25.69 -5.73 1.81
C ALA A 146 24.55 -6.37 0.99
N LYS A 147 24.32 -7.68 1.15
CA LYS A 147 23.17 -8.37 0.54
C LYS A 147 21.87 -7.66 0.89
N HIS A 148 21.66 -7.45 2.18
CA HIS A 148 20.41 -6.91 2.69
C HIS A 148 20.28 -5.42 2.43
N LEU A 149 21.35 -4.64 2.54
CA LEU A 149 21.32 -3.22 2.15
C LEU A 149 20.80 -3.06 0.71
N VAL A 150 21.37 -3.80 -0.24
CA VAL A 150 20.94 -3.74 -1.65
C VAL A 150 19.49 -4.20 -1.84
N ARG A 151 19.05 -5.24 -1.13
CA ARG A 151 17.66 -5.72 -1.20
C ARG A 151 16.66 -4.74 -0.58
N ILE A 152 17.01 -4.13 0.55
CA ILE A 152 16.22 -3.06 1.18
C ILE A 152 16.04 -1.93 0.20
N THR A 153 17.14 -1.47 -0.41
CA THR A 153 17.12 -0.36 -1.37
C THR A 153 16.29 -0.65 -2.62
N LEU A 154 16.27 -1.90 -3.08
CA LEU A 154 15.41 -2.32 -4.18
C LEU A 154 13.96 -2.60 -3.79
N GLY A 155 13.60 -2.58 -2.50
CA GLY A 155 12.31 -3.02 -1.99
C GLY A 155 12.05 -4.52 -2.22
N LYS A 156 13.11 -5.34 -2.32
CA LYS A 156 13.06 -6.78 -2.68
C LYS A 156 13.59 -7.67 -1.57
N MET A 157 13.04 -7.52 -0.37
CA MET A 157 13.47 -8.22 0.85
C MET A 157 13.25 -9.74 0.80
N ARG A 158 12.18 -10.20 0.14
CA ARG A 158 11.84 -11.63 -0.04
C ARG A 158 11.65 -12.44 1.25
N LEU A 159 11.47 -11.77 2.40
CA LEU A 159 11.36 -12.40 3.72
C LEU A 159 10.04 -13.16 3.96
N GLY A 160 9.02 -12.96 3.13
CA GLY A 160 7.70 -13.55 3.35
C GLY A 160 6.95 -13.00 4.56
N ILE A 161 7.38 -11.86 5.10
CA ILE A 161 6.71 -11.14 6.18
C ILE A 161 5.73 -10.10 5.61
N GLY A 162 4.62 -9.89 6.31
CA GLY A 162 3.70 -8.78 6.09
C GLY A 162 3.23 -8.22 7.43
N ASP A 163 2.40 -7.18 7.41
CA ASP A 163 1.94 -6.47 8.62
C ASP A 163 1.46 -7.42 9.74
N PRO A 164 0.66 -8.48 9.45
CA PRO A 164 0.24 -9.41 10.49
C PRO A 164 1.40 -10.14 11.19
N THR A 165 2.48 -10.46 10.47
CA THR A 165 3.69 -11.08 11.04
C THR A 165 4.43 -10.10 11.95
N VAL A 166 4.50 -8.82 11.55
CA VAL A 166 5.11 -7.76 12.36
C VAL A 166 4.34 -7.56 13.65
N LEU A 167 3.01 -7.45 13.58
CA LEU A 167 2.15 -7.26 14.75
C LEU A 167 2.19 -8.48 15.69
N ASP A 168 2.23 -9.70 15.15
CA ASP A 168 2.44 -10.92 15.94
C ASP A 168 3.81 -10.88 16.66
N ALA A 169 4.88 -10.48 15.96
CA ALA A 169 6.23 -10.40 16.52
C ALA A 169 6.38 -9.32 17.61
N LEU A 170 5.75 -8.16 17.44
CA LEU A 170 5.71 -7.10 18.46
C LEU A 170 5.02 -7.58 19.74
N SER A 171 3.88 -8.29 19.60
CA SER A 171 3.19 -8.90 20.74
C SER A 171 4.10 -9.90 21.45
N PHE A 172 4.69 -10.85 20.71
CA PHE A 172 5.59 -11.85 21.29
C PHE A 172 6.80 -11.24 21.98
N ALA A 173 7.39 -10.19 21.41
CA ALA A 173 8.55 -9.53 21.99
C ALA A 173 8.23 -8.86 23.32
N LYS A 174 6.99 -8.39 23.50
CA LYS A 174 6.55 -7.71 24.72
C LYS A 174 5.99 -8.66 25.78
N THR A 175 5.21 -9.67 25.40
CA THR A 175 4.46 -10.53 26.34
C THR A 175 4.80 -12.01 26.26
N GLY A 176 5.58 -12.44 25.28
CA GLY A 176 5.87 -13.86 25.02
C GLY A 176 4.72 -14.61 24.31
N ASP A 177 3.65 -13.91 23.91
CA ASP A 177 2.51 -14.50 23.20
C ASP A 177 1.79 -13.49 22.29
N ARG A 178 0.61 -13.84 21.77
CA ARG A 178 -0.22 -12.98 20.88
C ARG A 178 -1.30 -12.19 21.62
N SER A 179 -1.24 -12.07 22.93
CA SER A 179 -2.31 -11.41 23.72
C SER A 179 -2.52 -9.93 23.34
N LEU A 180 -1.46 -9.21 22.96
CA LEU A 180 -1.54 -7.81 22.53
C LEU A 180 -2.02 -7.63 21.08
N ARG A 181 -2.23 -8.71 20.33
CA ARG A 181 -2.58 -8.64 18.90
C ARG A 181 -3.81 -7.77 18.61
N PRO A 182 -4.92 -7.84 19.37
CA PRO A 182 -6.09 -6.98 19.12
C PRO A 182 -5.81 -5.49 19.36
N VAL A 183 -5.04 -5.16 20.40
CA VAL A 183 -4.68 -3.76 20.75
C VAL A 183 -3.78 -3.17 19.66
N LEU A 184 -2.76 -3.93 19.25
CA LEU A 184 -1.83 -3.56 18.17
C LEU A 184 -2.55 -3.41 16.83
N GLU A 185 -3.45 -4.34 16.50
CA GLU A 185 -4.25 -4.27 15.27
C GLU A 185 -5.17 -3.05 15.27
N GLY A 186 -5.84 -2.77 16.39
CA GLY A 186 -6.69 -1.60 16.54
C GLY A 186 -5.92 -0.30 16.33
N ALA A 187 -4.74 -0.17 16.95
CA ALA A 187 -3.88 0.99 16.76
C ALA A 187 -3.39 1.12 15.32
N TYR A 188 -2.90 0.02 14.72
CA TYR A 188 -2.46 0.01 13.33
C TYR A 188 -3.60 0.34 12.35
N ASN A 189 -4.82 -0.11 12.61
CA ASN A 189 -5.97 0.21 11.77
C ASN A 189 -6.32 1.70 11.78
N ARG A 190 -6.00 2.44 12.86
CA ARG A 190 -6.24 3.89 12.99
C ARG A 190 -5.11 4.73 12.41
N THR A 191 -3.87 4.27 12.45
CA THR A 191 -2.68 5.08 12.09
C THR A 191 -1.92 4.61 10.85
N SER A 192 -2.08 3.35 10.48
CA SER A 192 -1.34 2.68 9.39
C SER A 192 0.18 2.82 9.44
N ASP A 193 0.76 2.96 10.64
CA ASP A 193 2.19 3.14 10.84
C ASP A 193 2.75 2.11 11.83
N LEU A 194 3.36 1.04 11.30
CA LEU A 194 3.96 -0.01 12.13
C LEU A 194 5.16 0.49 12.94
N GLY A 195 5.95 1.44 12.42
CA GLY A 195 7.10 1.98 13.14
C GLY A 195 6.68 2.81 14.34
N LEU A 196 5.61 3.61 14.19
CA LEU A 196 4.96 4.31 15.30
C LEU A 196 4.37 3.32 16.31
N ILE A 197 3.68 2.27 15.86
CA ILE A 197 3.14 1.23 16.75
C ILE A 197 4.27 0.58 17.56
N ALA A 198 5.37 0.20 16.92
CA ALA A 198 6.50 -0.44 17.57
C ALA A 198 7.12 0.47 18.66
N ARG A 199 7.43 1.73 18.32
CA ARG A 199 7.96 2.71 19.29
C ARG A 199 7.01 2.94 20.47
N THR A 200 5.73 3.17 20.17
CA THR A 200 4.71 3.46 21.20
C THR A 200 4.57 2.31 22.20
N LEU A 201 4.58 1.07 21.72
CA LEU A 201 4.51 -0.12 22.56
C LEU A 201 5.69 -0.23 23.53
N TRP A 202 6.89 0.21 23.13
CA TRP A 202 8.06 0.22 24.01
C TRP A 202 8.00 1.37 25.02
N ASP A 203 7.67 2.58 24.58
CA ASP A 203 7.72 3.78 25.41
C ASP A 203 6.59 3.87 26.44
N THR A 204 5.37 3.56 26.01
CA THR A 204 4.15 3.86 26.77
C THR A 204 3.19 2.68 26.87
N GLY A 205 3.53 1.56 26.24
CA GLY A 205 2.74 0.32 26.31
C GLY A 205 1.32 0.48 25.77
N ASP A 206 0.41 -0.32 26.30
CA ASP A 206 -0.97 -0.44 25.81
C ASP A 206 -1.74 0.88 25.91
N ALA A 207 -1.54 1.64 26.99
CA ALA A 207 -2.17 2.95 27.18
C ALA A 207 -1.76 3.94 26.07
N GLY A 208 -0.49 3.90 25.65
CA GLY A 208 -0.02 4.69 24.51
C GLY A 208 -0.67 4.29 23.20
N LEU A 209 -0.80 2.98 22.95
CA LEU A 209 -1.45 2.45 21.75
C LEU A 209 -2.93 2.84 21.68
N GLU A 210 -3.63 2.84 22.82
CA GLU A 210 -5.01 3.32 22.91
C GLU A 210 -5.14 4.83 22.67
N ALA A 211 -4.13 5.61 23.07
CA ALA A 211 -4.06 7.05 22.84
C ALA A 211 -3.79 7.43 21.37
N LEU A 212 -3.29 6.50 20.55
CA LEU A 212 -3.18 6.70 19.10
C LEU A 212 -4.58 6.74 18.46
N LYS A 213 -5.13 7.94 18.28
CA LYS A 213 -6.44 8.19 17.68
C LYS A 213 -6.36 8.44 16.18
N VAL A 214 -7.52 8.37 15.53
CA VAL A 214 -7.70 8.82 14.15
C VAL A 214 -7.34 10.30 14.05
N ARG A 215 -6.52 10.66 13.04
CA ARG A 215 -6.15 12.05 12.77
C ARG A 215 -5.87 12.27 11.28
N PRO A 216 -6.13 13.47 10.74
CA PRO A 216 -5.71 13.86 9.40
C PRO A 216 -4.21 13.62 9.15
N GLY A 217 -3.83 13.45 7.89
CA GLY A 217 -2.44 13.10 7.49
C GLY A 217 -2.03 11.64 7.74
N HIS A 218 -2.74 10.89 8.59
CA HIS A 218 -2.49 9.47 8.83
C HIS A 218 -3.67 8.63 8.34
N PRO A 219 -3.54 7.92 7.20
CA PRO A 219 -4.66 7.18 6.65
C PRO A 219 -5.06 6.01 7.52
N LEU A 220 -6.37 5.82 7.68
CA LEU A 220 -6.93 4.64 8.29
C LEU A 220 -6.87 3.48 7.29
N ARG A 221 -6.73 2.26 7.82
CA ARG A 221 -6.88 1.05 7.02
C ARG A 221 -8.28 1.04 6.40
N PRO A 222 -8.43 0.95 5.07
CA PRO A 222 -9.75 1.02 4.46
C PRO A 222 -10.63 -0.17 4.87
N GLN A 223 -11.90 0.07 5.18
CA GLN A 223 -12.87 -1.01 5.36
C GLN A 223 -13.07 -1.76 4.04
N LEU A 224 -13.14 -3.09 4.10
CA LEU A 224 -13.24 -3.97 2.94
C LEU A 224 -14.62 -4.63 2.87
N ALA A 225 -15.11 -4.84 1.65
CA ALA A 225 -16.36 -5.54 1.42
C ALA A 225 -16.17 -7.06 1.28
N GLU A 226 -17.02 -7.81 1.98
CA GLU A 226 -17.23 -9.23 1.75
C GLU A 226 -17.99 -9.50 0.45
N ARG A 227 -18.10 -10.78 0.07
CA ARG A 227 -18.87 -11.22 -1.09
C ARG A 227 -19.99 -12.18 -0.66
N LEU A 228 -21.17 -11.99 -1.26
CA LEU A 228 -22.28 -12.95 -1.21
C LEU A 228 -22.70 -13.35 -2.63
N PRO A 229 -23.36 -14.52 -2.80
CA PRO A 229 -23.63 -15.08 -4.11
C PRO A 229 -24.65 -14.27 -4.93
N ASN A 230 -25.67 -13.70 -4.26
CA ASN A 230 -26.79 -13.04 -4.91
C ASN A 230 -27.52 -12.07 -3.96
N PRO A 231 -28.41 -11.21 -4.49
CA PRO A 231 -29.24 -10.29 -3.72
C PRO A 231 -30.05 -10.95 -2.58
N GLU A 232 -30.60 -12.15 -2.79
CA GLU A 232 -31.38 -12.87 -1.78
C GLU A 232 -30.54 -13.21 -0.55
N ALA A 233 -29.29 -13.66 -0.76
CA ALA A 233 -28.36 -13.94 0.32
C ALA A 233 -27.97 -12.66 1.08
N VAL A 234 -27.87 -11.52 0.38
CA VAL A 234 -27.60 -10.21 1.00
C VAL A 234 -28.75 -9.83 1.92
N ILE A 235 -29.98 -9.77 1.41
CA ILE A 235 -31.15 -9.38 2.19
C ILE A 235 -31.39 -10.34 3.36
N LYS A 236 -31.29 -11.66 3.13
CA LYS A 236 -31.44 -12.66 4.20
C LYS A 236 -30.44 -12.46 5.33
N LYS A 237 -29.22 -12.03 5.04
CA LYS A 237 -28.13 -11.91 6.03
C LYS A 237 -28.06 -10.53 6.67
N LEU A 238 -28.31 -9.46 5.92
CA LEU A 238 -28.14 -8.08 6.38
C LEU A 238 -29.46 -7.40 6.76
N GLY A 239 -30.61 -7.91 6.30
CA GLY A 239 -31.91 -7.25 6.43
C GLY A 239 -32.01 -6.05 5.49
N THR A 240 -32.50 -4.93 6.00
CA THR A 240 -32.52 -3.65 5.28
C THR A 240 -31.10 -3.12 5.09
N VAL A 241 -30.74 -2.83 3.84
CA VAL A 241 -29.41 -2.35 3.44
C VAL A 241 -29.47 -1.00 2.75
N GLY A 242 -28.40 -0.24 2.90
CA GLY A 242 -28.06 0.86 1.99
C GLY A 242 -27.31 0.32 0.78
N VAL A 243 -27.71 0.69 -0.42
CA VAL A 243 -27.14 0.23 -1.69
C VAL A 243 -26.55 1.42 -2.40
N GLN A 244 -25.27 1.31 -2.77
CA GLN A 244 -24.57 2.31 -3.57
C GLN A 244 -23.96 1.67 -4.82
N PRO A 245 -23.81 2.44 -5.91
CA PRO A 245 -23.07 2.00 -7.08
C PRO A 245 -21.67 1.53 -6.72
N LYS A 246 -21.23 0.44 -7.35
CA LYS A 246 -19.84 0.01 -7.29
C LYS A 246 -19.09 0.62 -8.47
N TYR A 247 -18.53 1.80 -8.22
CA TYR A 247 -17.65 2.48 -9.15
C TYR A 247 -16.38 1.67 -9.47
N ASP A 248 -15.87 1.90 -10.68
CA ASP A 248 -14.63 1.32 -11.21
C ASP A 248 -13.55 2.40 -11.33
N GLY A 249 -12.98 2.79 -10.20
CA GLY A 249 -12.06 3.92 -10.14
C GLY A 249 -10.87 3.69 -9.21
N LEU A 250 -10.29 4.79 -8.75
CA LEU A 250 -9.25 4.81 -7.75
C LEU A 250 -9.87 5.15 -6.39
N ARG A 251 -9.93 4.19 -5.48
CA ARG A 251 -10.32 4.49 -4.09
C ARG A 251 -9.36 5.52 -3.49
N VAL A 252 -9.93 6.62 -3.03
CA VAL A 252 -9.24 7.77 -2.44
C VAL A 252 -9.73 7.99 -1.02
N GLN A 253 -8.78 8.08 -0.08
CA GLN A 253 -9.03 8.58 1.27
C GLN A 253 -8.52 10.02 1.32
N ILE A 254 -9.43 10.98 1.38
CA ILE A 254 -9.13 12.41 1.31
C ILE A 254 -9.07 12.98 2.73
N HIS A 255 -7.91 13.51 3.11
CA HIS A 255 -7.67 14.12 4.40
C HIS A 255 -7.48 15.62 4.19
N LYS A 256 -8.24 16.43 4.93
CA LYS A 256 -8.00 17.87 5.08
C LYS A 256 -7.57 18.17 6.51
N ASP A 257 -6.52 18.94 6.67
CA ASP A 257 -6.06 19.48 7.96
C ASP A 257 -5.67 20.95 7.81
N GLY A 258 -6.56 21.86 8.18
CA GLY A 258 -6.42 23.28 7.86
C GLY A 258 -6.40 23.48 6.34
N GLU A 259 -5.30 24.02 5.81
CA GLU A 259 -5.10 24.23 4.37
C GLU A 259 -4.47 23.02 3.66
N GLU A 260 -3.90 22.09 4.42
CA GLU A 260 -3.20 20.93 3.85
C GLU A 260 -4.22 19.85 3.48
N VAL A 261 -4.13 19.36 2.24
CA VAL A 261 -4.93 18.23 1.76
C VAL A 261 -4.00 17.12 1.31
N SER A 262 -4.25 15.92 1.84
CA SER A 262 -3.56 14.70 1.45
C SER A 262 -4.55 13.67 0.93
N ILE A 263 -4.19 12.94 -0.12
CA ILE A 263 -5.04 11.90 -0.70
C ILE A 263 -4.27 10.60 -0.72
N PHE A 264 -4.85 9.56 -0.13
CA PHE A 264 -4.22 8.25 -0.02
C PHE A 264 -5.00 7.21 -0.82
N SER A 265 -4.26 6.29 -1.43
CA SER A 265 -4.83 5.17 -2.16
C SER A 265 -5.41 4.10 -1.24
N ARG A 266 -6.11 3.12 -1.82
CA ARG A 266 -6.48 1.87 -1.14
C ARG A 266 -5.32 1.17 -0.41
N ASN A 267 -4.11 1.26 -0.96
CA ASN A 267 -2.92 0.64 -0.37
C ASN A 267 -2.13 1.63 0.50
N LEU A 268 -2.77 2.73 0.89
CA LEU A 268 -2.26 3.80 1.75
C LEU A 268 -1.15 4.65 1.11
N GLU A 269 -0.74 4.37 -0.12
CA GLU A 269 0.24 5.21 -0.84
C GLU A 269 -0.32 6.61 -1.09
N SER A 270 0.51 7.64 -0.89
CA SER A 270 0.16 9.02 -1.23
C SER A 270 -0.07 9.16 -2.74
N MET A 271 -1.19 9.79 -3.08
CA MET A 271 -1.63 10.11 -4.43
C MET A 271 -1.98 11.60 -4.59
N THR A 272 -1.65 12.44 -3.60
CA THR A 272 -2.04 13.87 -3.56
C THR A 272 -1.71 14.61 -4.86
N GLU A 273 -0.48 14.46 -5.36
CA GLU A 273 -0.01 15.11 -6.60
C GLU A 273 -0.82 14.70 -7.84
N MET A 274 -1.47 13.53 -7.83
CA MET A 274 -2.24 13.00 -8.97
C MET A 274 -3.56 13.73 -9.17
N PHE A 275 -4.09 14.37 -8.13
CA PHE A 275 -5.47 14.85 -8.06
C PHE A 275 -5.59 16.33 -7.63
N PRO A 276 -4.95 17.28 -8.34
CA PRO A 276 -5.00 18.71 -7.98
C PRO A 276 -6.42 19.29 -7.89
N GLU A 277 -7.35 18.81 -8.71
CA GLU A 277 -8.77 19.20 -8.67
C GLU A 277 -9.48 18.70 -7.41
N LEU A 278 -9.19 17.47 -6.95
CA LEU A 278 -9.75 16.94 -5.71
C LEU A 278 -9.16 17.66 -4.49
N VAL A 279 -7.87 17.99 -4.54
CA VAL A 279 -7.19 18.82 -3.55
C VAL A 279 -7.86 20.19 -3.42
N SER A 280 -8.04 20.88 -4.55
CA SER A 280 -8.71 22.19 -4.60
C SER A 280 -10.15 22.14 -4.09
N ALA A 281 -10.91 21.10 -4.45
CA ALA A 281 -12.28 20.93 -3.98
C ALA A 281 -12.36 20.62 -2.49
N ALA A 282 -11.48 19.74 -1.98
CA ALA A 282 -11.44 19.40 -0.56
C ALA A 282 -11.01 20.58 0.31
N ALA A 283 -10.06 21.40 -0.14
CA ALA A 283 -9.61 22.59 0.59
C ALA A 283 -10.77 23.58 0.85
N LYS A 284 -11.74 23.68 -0.07
CA LYS A 284 -12.91 24.56 0.02
C LYS A 284 -14.00 24.07 0.98
N LEU A 285 -13.92 22.86 1.51
CA LEU A 285 -14.90 22.34 2.48
C LEU A 285 -14.89 23.21 3.74
N ASN A 286 -16.06 23.63 4.23
CA ASN A 286 -16.19 24.51 5.39
C ASN A 286 -16.04 23.75 6.73
N VAL A 287 -14.87 23.16 6.93
CA VAL A 287 -14.45 22.41 8.13
C VAL A 287 -12.96 22.62 8.37
N ALA A 288 -12.53 22.56 9.63
CA ALA A 288 -11.11 22.67 9.97
C ALA A 288 -10.35 21.41 9.59
N ASN A 289 -10.94 20.24 9.83
CA ASN A 289 -10.35 18.96 9.45
C ASN A 289 -11.41 17.90 9.13
N VAL A 290 -11.12 17.05 8.15
CA VAL A 290 -12.02 15.98 7.72
C VAL A 290 -11.25 14.82 7.11
N ILE A 291 -11.81 13.61 7.25
CA ILE A 291 -11.36 12.43 6.51
C ILE A 291 -12.55 11.82 5.76
N LEU A 292 -12.50 11.82 4.43
CA LEU A 292 -13.51 11.25 3.53
C LEU A 292 -12.99 9.97 2.86
N ASP A 293 -13.88 9.02 2.58
CA ASP A 293 -13.61 7.82 1.77
C ASP A 293 -14.46 7.90 0.50
N GLY A 294 -13.83 7.73 -0.66
CA GLY A 294 -14.50 7.88 -1.95
C GLY A 294 -13.82 7.11 -3.07
N GLU A 295 -14.45 7.14 -4.25
CA GLU A 295 -13.87 6.59 -5.48
C GLU A 295 -13.66 7.72 -6.50
N ALA A 296 -12.43 7.94 -6.93
CA ALA A 296 -12.08 8.90 -7.98
C ALA A 296 -12.18 8.27 -9.37
N ILE A 297 -12.86 8.96 -10.30
CA ILE A 297 -13.12 8.47 -11.66
C ILE A 297 -12.86 9.59 -12.69
N ALA A 298 -12.19 9.19 -13.79
CA ALA A 298 -12.48 9.62 -15.16
C ALA A 298 -13.77 10.41 -15.39
N TYR A 299 -13.77 11.73 -15.60
CA TYR A 299 -14.91 12.40 -16.20
C TYR A 299 -14.51 13.13 -17.48
N ASN A 300 -15.24 12.89 -18.56
CA ASN A 300 -15.11 13.63 -19.81
C ASN A 300 -16.19 14.73 -19.87
N PRO A 301 -15.81 16.03 -19.77
CA PRO A 301 -16.77 17.12 -19.83
C PRO A 301 -17.45 17.31 -21.18
N GLU A 302 -16.84 16.84 -22.29
CA GLU A 302 -17.39 16.99 -23.64
C GLU A 302 -18.53 15.98 -23.91
N SER A 303 -18.35 14.73 -23.46
CA SER A 303 -19.37 13.69 -23.62
C SER A 303 -20.30 13.58 -22.41
N GLU A 304 -20.00 14.26 -21.30
CA GLU A 304 -20.67 14.14 -20.00
C GLU A 304 -20.67 12.70 -19.44
N GLU A 305 -19.66 11.91 -19.79
CA GLU A 305 -19.55 10.50 -19.43
C GLU A 305 -18.35 10.21 -18.51
N TYR A 306 -18.48 9.14 -17.72
CA TYR A 306 -17.37 8.61 -16.95
C TYR A 306 -16.48 7.72 -17.81
N VAL A 307 -15.18 7.89 -17.66
CA VAL A 307 -14.18 7.21 -18.49
C VAL A 307 -13.77 5.88 -17.84
N PRO A 308 -13.53 4.80 -18.62
CA PRO A 308 -13.10 3.51 -18.10
C PRO A 308 -11.84 3.55 -17.21
N PHE A 309 -11.71 2.55 -16.34
CA PHE A 309 -10.60 2.45 -15.39
C PHE A 309 -9.20 2.46 -16.03
N GLN A 310 -9.03 1.84 -17.21
CA GLN A 310 -7.74 1.79 -17.90
C GLN A 310 -7.23 3.19 -18.26
N GLU A 311 -8.13 4.08 -18.67
CA GLU A 311 -7.82 5.47 -18.98
C GLU A 311 -7.66 6.30 -17.71
N THR A 312 -8.51 6.07 -16.70
CA THR A 312 -8.36 6.68 -15.37
C THR A 312 -6.98 6.40 -14.75
N THR A 313 -6.44 5.19 -14.94
CA THR A 313 -5.12 4.80 -14.43
C THR A 313 -3.94 5.30 -15.26
N ALA A 314 -4.14 5.69 -16.52
CA ALA A 314 -3.10 6.27 -17.37
C ALA A 314 -2.51 7.57 -16.78
N ARG A 315 -3.30 8.25 -15.94
CA ARG A 315 -2.95 9.46 -15.20
C ARG A 315 -1.85 9.27 -14.13
N ARG A 316 -1.43 8.04 -13.83
CA ARG A 316 -0.35 7.77 -12.86
C ARG A 316 1.02 8.37 -13.22
N ARG A 317 1.20 8.94 -14.42
CA ARG A 317 2.46 9.58 -14.83
C ARG A 317 2.52 11.00 -14.25
N LYS A 318 3.63 11.34 -13.59
CA LYS A 318 3.84 12.66 -12.95
C LYS A 318 3.95 13.82 -13.94
N GLU A 319 4.31 13.56 -15.19
CA GLU A 319 4.43 14.58 -16.23
C GLU A 319 3.05 14.88 -16.86
N GLY A 320 2.73 16.17 -17.00
CA GLY A 320 1.50 16.62 -17.69
C GLY A 320 0.22 16.52 -16.87
N ILE A 321 0.28 16.27 -15.55
CA ILE A 321 -0.91 16.14 -14.69
C ILE A 321 -1.85 17.35 -14.80
N GLN A 322 -1.31 18.56 -14.84
CA GLN A 322 -2.13 19.77 -14.93
C GLN A 322 -2.90 19.86 -16.25
N GLN A 323 -2.25 19.56 -17.38
CA GLN A 323 -2.89 19.51 -18.70
C GLN A 323 -3.94 18.39 -18.77
N PHE A 324 -3.67 17.25 -18.14
CA PHE A 324 -4.63 16.15 -18.07
C PHE A 324 -5.82 16.47 -17.18
N ALA A 325 -5.61 17.18 -16.06
CA ALA A 325 -6.68 17.61 -15.17
C ALA A 325 -7.64 18.60 -15.86
N GLU A 326 -7.15 19.39 -16.81
CA GLU A 326 -7.95 20.31 -17.62
C GLU A 326 -8.78 19.57 -18.69
N SER A 327 -8.24 18.53 -19.33
CA SER A 327 -8.94 17.79 -20.38
C SER A 327 -9.85 16.68 -19.87
N VAL A 328 -9.41 15.95 -18.83
CA VAL A 328 -10.10 14.79 -18.25
C VAL A 328 -10.02 14.87 -16.72
N PRO A 329 -10.80 15.76 -16.09
CA PRO A 329 -10.82 15.92 -14.63
C PRO A 329 -11.30 14.66 -13.92
N MET A 330 -10.82 14.44 -12.70
CA MET A 330 -11.39 13.47 -11.77
C MET A 330 -12.56 14.08 -11.02
N ARG A 331 -13.61 13.27 -10.86
CA ARG A 331 -14.62 13.46 -9.81
C ARG A 331 -14.47 12.37 -8.77
N ALA A 332 -14.71 12.70 -7.51
CA ALA A 332 -14.69 11.73 -6.41
C ALA A 332 -16.10 11.48 -5.89
N PHE A 333 -16.52 10.22 -5.92
CA PHE A 333 -17.77 9.74 -5.32
C PHE A 333 -17.55 9.35 -3.87
N ILE A 334 -17.78 10.30 -2.96
CA ILE A 334 -17.68 10.14 -1.52
C ILE A 334 -18.78 9.20 -1.03
N PHE A 335 -18.37 8.12 -0.38
CA PHE A 335 -19.28 7.09 0.13
C PHE A 335 -19.19 6.89 1.64
N ASP A 336 -18.28 7.58 2.34
CA ASP A 336 -18.18 7.58 3.80
C ASP A 336 -17.39 8.80 4.32
N VAL A 337 -17.52 9.09 5.62
CA VAL A 337 -16.73 10.09 6.37
C VAL A 337 -16.33 9.50 7.71
N MET A 338 -15.05 9.60 8.06
CA MET A 338 -14.47 8.93 9.24
C MET A 338 -14.09 9.92 10.34
N PHE A 339 -13.91 11.20 10.02
CA PHE A 339 -13.46 12.21 10.96
C PHE A 339 -13.96 13.59 10.54
N ARG A 340 -14.32 14.44 11.50
CA ARG A 340 -14.72 15.85 11.29
C ARG A 340 -14.41 16.68 12.53
N ASP A 341 -13.73 17.81 12.35
CA ASP A 341 -13.48 18.84 13.37
C ASP A 341 -13.07 18.29 14.75
N GLY A 342 -12.07 17.41 14.76
CA GLY A 342 -11.53 16.79 15.97
C GLY A 342 -12.27 15.55 16.46
N SER A 343 -13.39 15.19 15.82
CA SER A 343 -14.26 14.08 16.24
C SER A 343 -14.06 12.84 15.37
N ASP A 344 -13.77 11.70 16.02
CA ASP A 344 -13.77 10.38 15.39
C ASP A 344 -15.22 9.92 15.14
N LEU A 345 -15.58 9.79 13.87
CA LEU A 345 -16.92 9.38 13.44
C LEU A 345 -17.00 7.87 13.18
N THR A 346 -15.87 7.14 13.19
CA THR A 346 -15.84 5.71 12.88
C THR A 346 -16.79 4.85 13.75
N PRO A 347 -17.08 5.18 15.02
CA PRO A 347 -18.05 4.42 15.82
C PRO A 347 -19.52 4.68 15.46
N LEU A 348 -19.84 5.79 14.76
CA LEU A 348 -21.23 6.12 14.43
C LEU A 348 -21.81 5.15 13.40
N PRO A 349 -23.14 4.93 13.39
CA PRO A 349 -23.83 4.19 12.32
C PRO A 349 -23.53 4.75 10.92
N TYR A 350 -23.44 3.87 9.91
CA TYR A 350 -23.16 4.24 8.52
C TYR A 350 -24.13 5.29 7.99
N GLU A 351 -25.43 5.15 8.27
CA GLU A 351 -26.44 6.12 7.88
C GLU A 351 -26.12 7.53 8.37
N ARG A 352 -25.72 7.65 9.64
CA ARG A 352 -25.36 8.94 10.24
C ARG A 352 -24.09 9.52 9.64
N ARG A 353 -23.08 8.68 9.38
CA ARG A 353 -21.85 9.13 8.70
C ARG A 353 -22.17 9.61 7.29
N PHE A 354 -23.01 8.89 6.55
CA PHE A 354 -23.36 9.27 5.19
C PHE A 354 -24.17 10.58 5.13
N GLU A 355 -25.09 10.82 6.07
CA GLU A 355 -25.77 12.13 6.21
C GLU A 355 -24.76 13.27 6.42
N ILE A 356 -23.76 13.07 7.29
CA ILE A 356 -22.69 14.04 7.52
C ILE A 356 -21.88 14.27 6.24
N ALA A 357 -21.57 13.21 5.48
CA ALA A 357 -20.86 13.34 4.22
C ALA A 357 -21.66 14.16 3.19
N GLN A 358 -22.98 13.97 3.12
CA GLN A 358 -23.87 14.76 2.25
C GLN A 358 -23.90 16.24 2.65
N GLU A 359 -24.02 16.54 3.95
CA GLU A 359 -23.97 17.91 4.48
C GLU A 359 -22.64 18.60 4.14
N LEU A 360 -21.52 17.89 4.31
CA LEU A 360 -20.18 18.43 4.09
C LEU A 360 -19.89 18.70 2.62
N VAL A 361 -20.23 17.76 1.75
CA VAL A 361 -19.91 17.83 0.32
C VAL A 361 -20.82 18.84 -0.40
N GLY A 362 -22.09 18.95 0.01
CA GLY A 362 -23.04 19.89 -0.57
C GLY A 362 -23.21 19.70 -2.09
N GLU A 363 -23.27 20.81 -2.83
CA GLU A 363 -23.48 20.83 -4.29
C GLU A 363 -22.17 20.90 -5.09
N SER A 364 -21.07 20.33 -4.59
CA SER A 364 -19.81 20.31 -5.33
C SER A 364 -19.91 19.43 -6.59
N GLU A 365 -19.38 19.93 -7.71
CA GLU A 365 -19.29 19.15 -8.96
C GLU A 365 -18.11 18.17 -8.95
N THR A 366 -17.10 18.41 -8.11
CA THR A 366 -15.84 17.64 -8.07
C THR A 366 -15.89 16.57 -6.98
N LEU A 367 -16.36 16.92 -5.79
CA LEU A 367 -16.66 15.96 -4.73
C LEU A 367 -18.16 15.74 -4.75
N GLN A 368 -18.60 14.52 -5.01
CA GLN A 368 -20.03 14.18 -5.07
C GLN A 368 -20.30 13.03 -4.12
N THR A 369 -21.45 12.99 -3.47
CA THR A 369 -21.80 11.78 -2.70
C THR A 369 -22.33 10.68 -3.60
N ALA A 370 -21.87 9.45 -3.39
CA ALA A 370 -22.41 8.28 -4.08
C ALA A 370 -23.91 8.11 -3.75
N PRO A 371 -24.81 7.96 -4.75
CA PRO A 371 -26.23 7.88 -4.50
C PRO A 371 -26.55 6.67 -3.62
N LEU A 372 -27.45 6.86 -2.66
CA LEU A 372 -27.82 5.85 -1.67
C LEU A 372 -29.29 5.47 -1.81
N MET A 373 -29.55 4.20 -2.13
CA MET A 373 -30.88 3.59 -2.08
C MET A 373 -31.01 2.71 -0.83
N LYS A 374 -32.20 2.63 -0.23
CA LYS A 374 -32.47 1.73 0.90
C LYS A 374 -33.48 0.67 0.49
N THR A 375 -33.20 -0.59 0.80
CA THR A 375 -34.13 -1.68 0.51
C THR A 375 -33.92 -2.90 1.41
N ASP A 376 -35.01 -3.62 1.63
CA ASP A 376 -35.08 -4.97 2.20
C ASP A 376 -35.65 -6.00 1.20
N SER A 377 -35.80 -5.62 -0.08
CA SER A 377 -36.31 -6.49 -1.16
C SER A 377 -35.16 -6.96 -2.06
N ALA A 378 -35.08 -8.27 -2.25
CA ALA A 378 -34.10 -8.88 -3.15
C ALA A 378 -34.38 -8.50 -4.61
N GLU A 379 -35.64 -8.31 -4.99
CA GLU A 379 -36.06 -7.89 -6.32
C GLU A 379 -35.60 -6.46 -6.62
N VAL A 380 -35.77 -5.54 -5.66
CA VAL A 380 -35.29 -4.15 -5.79
C VAL A 380 -33.77 -4.11 -5.90
N LEU A 381 -33.05 -4.86 -5.04
CA LEU A 381 -31.59 -4.97 -5.10
C LEU A 381 -31.10 -5.60 -6.42
N THR A 382 -31.83 -6.60 -6.95
CA THR A 382 -31.53 -7.21 -8.25
C THR A 382 -31.66 -6.19 -9.38
N ARG A 383 -32.75 -5.42 -9.39
CA ARG A 383 -32.95 -4.36 -10.39
C ARG A 383 -31.82 -3.33 -10.34
N GLU A 384 -31.45 -2.87 -9.14
CA GLU A 384 -30.37 -1.90 -8.96
C GLU A 384 -29.03 -2.46 -9.46
N LEU A 385 -28.71 -3.72 -9.11
CA LEU A 385 -27.51 -4.40 -9.59
C LEU A 385 -27.46 -4.44 -11.13
N LEU A 386 -28.56 -4.83 -11.78
CA LEU A 386 -28.63 -4.93 -13.23
C LEU A 386 -28.56 -3.57 -13.92
N ASP A 387 -29.22 -2.54 -13.37
CA ASP A 387 -29.17 -1.17 -13.87
C ASP A 387 -27.73 -0.62 -13.81
N ASN A 388 -27.04 -0.77 -12.69
CA ASN A 388 -25.64 -0.36 -12.55
C ASN A 388 -24.72 -1.09 -13.56
N ILE A 389 -24.92 -2.40 -13.75
CA ILE A 389 -24.17 -3.17 -14.76
C ILE A 389 -24.47 -2.67 -16.18
N SER A 390 -25.73 -2.34 -16.48
CA SER A 390 -26.13 -1.84 -17.80
C SER A 390 -25.52 -0.47 -18.13
N ARG A 391 -25.21 0.31 -17.09
CA ARG A 391 -24.48 1.59 -17.17
C ARG A 391 -22.95 1.42 -17.18
N GLY A 392 -22.45 0.19 -17.29
CA GLY A 392 -21.01 -0.09 -17.36
C GLY A 392 -20.28 -0.09 -16.00
N LEU A 393 -20.99 0.00 -14.87
CA LEU A 393 -20.37 -0.08 -13.54
C LEU A 393 -20.13 -1.53 -13.13
N GLU A 394 -19.24 -1.76 -12.14
CA GLU A 394 -18.89 -3.13 -11.72
C GLU A 394 -20.05 -3.88 -11.03
N GLY A 395 -21.05 -3.15 -10.53
CA GLY A 395 -22.19 -3.68 -9.78
C GLY A 395 -22.60 -2.74 -8.64
N VAL A 396 -22.88 -3.29 -7.45
CA VAL A 396 -23.30 -2.51 -6.27
C VAL A 396 -22.56 -2.94 -5.00
N VAL A 397 -22.52 -2.04 -4.02
CA VAL A 397 -22.10 -2.33 -2.65
C VAL A 397 -23.29 -2.13 -1.72
N ALA A 398 -23.74 -3.22 -1.11
CA ALA A 398 -24.75 -3.22 -0.05
C ALA A 398 -24.08 -3.03 1.31
N LYS A 399 -24.60 -2.14 2.14
CA LYS A 399 -24.04 -1.75 3.43
C LYS A 399 -25.10 -1.86 4.54
N ARG A 400 -24.72 -2.37 5.70
CA ARG A 400 -25.55 -2.31 6.92
C ARG A 400 -25.64 -0.86 7.39
N LEU A 401 -26.85 -0.32 7.45
CA LEU A 401 -27.10 1.10 7.78
C LEU A 401 -26.67 1.47 9.21
N ASP A 402 -26.79 0.52 10.13
CA ASP A 402 -26.44 0.64 11.55
C ASP A 402 -24.97 0.36 11.87
N SER A 403 -24.15 0.00 10.87
CA SER A 403 -22.78 -0.47 11.12
C SER A 403 -21.76 0.66 11.33
N PRO A 404 -20.82 0.49 12.28
CA PRO A 404 -19.67 1.39 12.41
C PRO A 404 -18.70 1.22 11.24
N TYR A 405 -17.81 2.20 11.03
CA TYR A 405 -16.67 2.04 10.15
C TYR A 405 -15.63 1.18 10.84
N GLN A 406 -15.36 0.00 10.29
CA GLN A 406 -14.39 -0.94 10.86
C GLN A 406 -13.13 -0.94 10.01
N ALA A 407 -12.20 -0.06 10.36
CA ALA A 407 -10.94 0.11 9.67
C ALA A 407 -10.17 -1.22 9.55
N GLY A 408 -9.70 -1.54 8.35
CA GLY A 408 -8.97 -2.77 8.03
C GLY A 408 -9.80 -4.06 8.03
N ALA A 409 -11.05 -4.03 8.48
CA ALA A 409 -11.88 -5.22 8.57
C ALA A 409 -12.45 -5.63 7.21
N ARG A 410 -12.55 -6.94 6.99
CA ARG A 410 -13.36 -7.53 5.92
C ARG A 410 -14.45 -8.38 6.58
N ASN A 411 -15.67 -7.86 6.58
CA ASN A 411 -16.82 -8.51 7.20
C ASN A 411 -18.11 -8.14 6.44
N PHE A 412 -19.24 -8.59 6.95
CA PHE A 412 -20.54 -8.40 6.31
C PHE A 412 -21.19 -7.04 6.57
N ASN A 413 -20.48 -6.06 7.11
CA ASN A 413 -20.99 -4.69 7.13
C ASN A 413 -21.13 -4.17 5.71
N TRP A 414 -20.18 -4.47 4.82
CA TRP A 414 -20.23 -4.13 3.40
C TRP A 414 -20.13 -5.39 2.56
N VAL A 415 -21.02 -5.55 1.58
CA VAL A 415 -21.05 -6.69 0.66
C VAL A 415 -21.09 -6.18 -0.77
N LYS A 416 -20.17 -6.65 -1.60
CA LYS A 416 -20.15 -6.33 -3.03
C LYS A 416 -20.88 -7.41 -3.84
N LEU A 417 -21.73 -6.97 -4.76
CA LEU A 417 -22.38 -7.81 -5.78
C LEU A 417 -21.86 -7.38 -7.16
N LYS A 418 -21.44 -8.36 -7.97
CA LYS A 418 -20.96 -8.16 -9.34
C LYS A 418 -21.63 -9.16 -10.28
N ARG A 419 -21.60 -8.88 -11.59
CA ARG A 419 -22.13 -9.75 -12.67
C ARG A 419 -21.69 -11.22 -12.57
N ASN A 420 -20.43 -11.47 -12.18
CA ASN A 420 -19.77 -12.78 -12.34
C ASN A 420 -19.85 -13.69 -11.11
N THR A 421 -21.03 -13.82 -10.50
CA THR A 421 -21.18 -14.66 -9.29
C THR A 421 -21.60 -16.10 -9.57
N SER A 422 -21.85 -16.43 -10.83
CA SER A 422 -22.05 -17.80 -11.33
C SER A 422 -20.78 -18.39 -11.97
N GLY A 423 -19.63 -18.38 -11.27
CA GLY A 423 -18.50 -19.33 -11.39
C GLY A 423 -17.86 -19.72 -12.75
N GLN A 424 -18.38 -19.29 -13.89
CA GLN A 424 -17.89 -19.65 -15.22
C GLN A 424 -17.21 -18.41 -15.82
N LEU A 425 -15.90 -18.51 -16.03
CA LEU A 425 -15.20 -17.60 -16.93
C LEU A 425 -15.79 -17.82 -18.32
N THR A 426 -16.51 -16.84 -18.85
CA THR A 426 -17.08 -16.91 -20.21
C THR A 426 -16.05 -16.65 -21.29
N ASP A 427 -14.91 -16.03 -20.95
CA ASP A 427 -13.86 -15.65 -21.90
C ASP A 427 -12.57 -16.43 -21.61
N THR A 428 -12.51 -17.68 -22.09
CA THR A 428 -11.26 -18.42 -22.21
C THR A 428 -10.72 -18.28 -23.62
N ILE A 429 -9.41 -18.06 -23.76
CA ILE A 429 -8.73 -18.02 -25.06
C ILE A 429 -7.63 -19.07 -25.10
N ASP A 430 -7.49 -19.74 -26.25
CA ASP A 430 -6.38 -20.63 -26.53
C ASP A 430 -5.20 -19.82 -27.07
N VAL A 431 -4.00 -20.09 -26.57
CA VAL A 431 -2.79 -19.34 -26.89
C VAL A 431 -1.59 -20.26 -27.13
N VAL A 432 -0.66 -19.84 -27.99
CA VAL A 432 0.61 -20.53 -28.24
C VAL A 432 1.72 -19.90 -27.41
N LEU A 433 2.55 -20.72 -26.75
CA LEU A 433 3.71 -20.23 -26.02
C LEU A 433 4.86 -19.92 -26.99
N LEU A 434 5.22 -18.64 -27.09
CA LEU A 434 6.28 -18.15 -27.96
C LEU A 434 7.64 -18.05 -27.26
N GLY A 435 7.64 -18.08 -25.92
CA GLY A 435 8.87 -17.99 -25.14
C GLY A 435 8.61 -17.79 -23.65
N TYR A 436 9.68 -17.53 -22.91
CA TYR A 436 9.60 -17.26 -21.49
C TYR A 436 10.61 -16.19 -21.07
N TYR A 437 10.24 -15.42 -20.05
CA TYR A 437 11.15 -14.52 -19.35
C TYR A 437 11.80 -15.26 -18.20
N ARG A 438 13.12 -15.07 -17.97
CA ARG A 438 13.80 -15.72 -16.85
C ARG A 438 13.18 -15.34 -15.51
N GLY A 439 13.11 -16.32 -14.63
CA GLY A 439 12.61 -16.13 -13.27
C GLY A 439 13.45 -15.15 -12.47
N LYS A 440 12.78 -14.32 -11.68
CA LYS A 440 13.38 -13.49 -10.62
C LYS A 440 12.75 -13.90 -9.28
N GLY A 441 13.41 -13.66 -8.16
CA GLY A 441 12.80 -13.99 -6.87
C GLY A 441 12.67 -15.49 -6.65
N LYS A 442 11.54 -15.89 -6.07
CA LYS A 442 11.16 -17.30 -5.86
C LYS A 442 11.12 -18.13 -7.16
N ARG A 443 11.00 -17.47 -8.31
CA ARG A 443 10.97 -18.14 -9.63
C ARG A 443 12.36 -18.30 -10.26
N ALA A 444 13.41 -17.77 -9.64
CA ALA A 444 14.78 -17.85 -10.19
C ALA A 444 15.24 -19.32 -10.31
N GLU A 445 14.96 -20.15 -9.30
CA GLU A 445 15.30 -21.58 -9.30
C GLU A 445 14.56 -22.34 -10.42
N PHE A 446 13.29 -22.02 -10.66
CA PHE A 446 12.50 -22.60 -11.74
C PHE A 446 12.96 -22.16 -13.14
N GLY A 447 13.80 -21.13 -13.25
CA GLY A 447 14.34 -20.64 -14.52
C GLY A 447 13.38 -19.80 -15.36
N ALA A 448 12.06 -19.96 -15.20
CA ALA A 448 11.02 -19.18 -15.89
C ALA A 448 10.15 -18.34 -14.92
N GLY A 449 9.97 -17.07 -15.25
CA GLY A 449 9.20 -16.10 -14.46
C GLY A 449 7.85 -15.75 -15.05
N ALA A 450 7.75 -15.71 -16.38
CA ALA A 450 6.53 -15.41 -17.13
C ALA A 450 6.62 -16.07 -18.50
N LEU A 451 5.45 -16.39 -19.08
CA LEU A 451 5.33 -16.95 -20.42
C LEU A 451 4.92 -15.84 -21.39
N LEU A 452 5.53 -15.83 -22.56
CA LEU A 452 5.08 -15.03 -23.69
C LEU A 452 4.09 -15.88 -24.49
N ALA A 453 2.85 -15.42 -24.57
CA ALA A 453 1.78 -16.11 -25.28
C ALA A 453 1.33 -15.29 -26.49
N GLY A 454 1.10 -15.96 -27.62
CA GLY A 454 0.56 -15.38 -28.85
C GLY A 454 -0.80 -15.96 -29.19
N VAL A 455 -1.66 -15.14 -29.80
CA VAL A 455 -2.91 -15.57 -30.43
C VAL A 455 -2.64 -15.64 -31.94
N TYR A 456 -3.21 -16.64 -32.59
CA TYR A 456 -3.09 -16.82 -34.03
C TYR A 456 -3.84 -15.70 -34.79
N ASP A 457 -3.16 -15.08 -35.76
CA ASP A 457 -3.72 -14.08 -36.67
C ASP A 457 -3.89 -14.73 -38.05
N SER A 458 -5.11 -15.18 -38.36
CA SER A 458 -5.41 -15.90 -39.60
C SER A 458 -5.30 -15.06 -40.87
N ASP A 459 -5.30 -13.74 -40.74
CA ASP A 459 -5.32 -12.81 -41.88
C ASP A 459 -3.91 -12.48 -42.39
N LYS A 460 -2.86 -12.95 -41.68
CA LYS A 460 -1.45 -12.67 -41.98
C LYS A 460 -0.59 -13.91 -42.23
N ASP A 461 -1.22 -15.08 -42.38
CA ASP A 461 -0.54 -16.34 -42.71
C ASP A 461 -0.48 -16.60 -44.22
#